data_AF-A0A660SSL8-F1
#
_entry.id   AF-A0A660SSL8-F1
#
_cell.length_a   1.000
_cell.length_b   1.000
_cell.length_c   1.000
_cell.angle_alpha   90.00
_cell.angle_beta   90.00
_cell.angle_gamma   90.00
#
_symmetry.space_group_name_H-M   'P 1'
#
loop_
_entity.id
_entity.type
_entity.pdbx_description
1 polymer ?
#
loop_
_entity_poly.entity_id
_entity_poly.type
_entity_poly.pdbx_seq_one_letter_code
_entity_poly.pdbx_strand_id
1 'polypeptide(L)'
;MAYGYFIDVNPGNLLAKTVWLNKIELIKNLISEGADINTALIEEGEDFTQYELYSYVSSALMEAVKASNADIVTILLDAGADIDARMILGGPGGSLSRSPLIQAVESGNIEISELLISRGADLESTEMNFGGGTGKQEITPLSVAVTVDNRQMVEILLSAGADVNHAVNYQQIQDTKKPGTPVDIAAEMGLTEMEDILREYGGEPGN
;
A
#
# COMPACT_ATOMS: atom_id res chain seq x y z
N MET A 1 -18.41 -10.85 25.57
CA MET A 1 -19.16 -9.59 25.44
C MET A 1 -19.59 -9.48 23.98
N ALA A 2 -20.85 -9.12 23.74
CA ALA A 2 -21.50 -9.29 22.45
C ALA A 2 -20.82 -8.41 21.39
N TYR A 3 -20.33 -9.04 20.31
CA TYR A 3 -20.07 -8.36 19.05
C TYR A 3 -21.40 -7.72 18.62
N GLY A 4 -21.54 -6.42 18.83
CA GLY A 4 -22.63 -5.66 18.26
C GLY A 4 -22.48 -5.70 16.75
N TYR A 5 -23.13 -6.68 16.11
CA TYR A 5 -23.51 -6.63 14.70
C TYR A 5 -24.47 -5.45 14.54
N PHE A 6 -23.95 -4.22 14.59
CA PHE A 6 -24.62 -3.11 13.98
C PHE A 6 -24.71 -3.46 12.50
N ILE A 7 -25.94 -3.65 12.02
CA ILE A 7 -26.21 -3.73 10.60
C ILE A 7 -25.73 -2.39 10.05
N ASP A 8 -24.57 -2.39 9.42
CA ASP A 8 -24.03 -1.21 8.79
C ASP A 8 -24.96 -0.88 7.63
N VAL A 9 -25.79 0.14 7.81
CA VAL A 9 -26.81 0.55 6.83
C VAL A 9 -26.19 1.30 5.65
N ASN A 10 -24.87 1.53 5.66
CA ASN A 10 -24.15 2.07 4.50
C ASN A 10 -23.72 0.90 3.58
N PRO A 11 -24.30 0.78 2.36
CA PRO A 11 -23.94 -0.29 1.43
C PRO A 11 -22.45 -0.30 1.04
N GLY A 12 -21.76 0.84 1.08
CA GLY A 12 -20.33 0.93 0.80
C GLY A 12 -19.45 0.40 1.93
N ASN A 13 -19.81 0.65 3.19
CA ASN A 13 -19.13 0.03 4.32
C ASN A 13 -19.37 -1.49 4.34
N LEU A 14 -20.60 -1.90 4.01
CA LEU A 14 -20.94 -3.31 3.86
C LEU A 14 -20.11 -3.96 2.75
N LEU A 15 -19.90 -3.27 1.62
CA LEU A 15 -19.05 -3.75 0.53
C LEU A 15 -17.64 -4.06 1.03
N ALA A 16 -16.97 -3.11 1.69
CA ALA A 16 -15.63 -3.32 2.26
C ALA A 16 -15.59 -4.47 3.29
N LYS A 17 -16.59 -4.59 4.17
CA LYS A 17 -16.71 -5.70 5.13
C LYS A 17 -16.93 -7.06 4.47
N THR A 18 -17.62 -7.11 3.32
CA THR A 18 -17.89 -8.37 2.62
C THR A 18 -16.69 -8.92 1.84
N VAL A 19 -15.70 -8.08 1.55
CA VAL A 19 -14.40 -8.50 0.97
C VAL A 19 -13.71 -9.53 1.87
N TRP A 20 -13.67 -9.27 3.19
CA TRP A 20 -13.12 -10.20 4.20
C TRP A 20 -13.79 -11.57 4.21
N LEU A 21 -15.09 -11.61 3.88
CA LEU A 21 -15.87 -12.84 3.88
C LEU A 21 -15.73 -13.63 2.57
N ASN A 22 -14.98 -13.10 1.59
CA ASN A 22 -14.83 -13.65 0.24
C ASN A 22 -16.19 -13.99 -0.42
N LYS A 23 -17.19 -13.12 -0.21
CA LYS A 23 -18.54 -13.32 -0.74
C LYS A 23 -18.69 -12.65 -2.11
N ILE A 24 -18.01 -13.19 -3.12
CA ILE A 24 -17.95 -12.63 -4.49
C ILE A 24 -19.34 -12.25 -5.02
N GLU A 25 -20.32 -13.15 -4.91
CA GLU A 25 -21.68 -12.87 -5.42
C GLU A 25 -22.38 -11.74 -4.66
N LEU A 26 -22.12 -11.59 -3.35
CA LEU A 26 -22.65 -10.47 -2.57
C LEU A 26 -21.99 -9.15 -2.98
N ILE A 27 -20.67 -9.15 -3.23
CA ILE A 27 -19.93 -7.98 -3.71
C ILE A 27 -20.51 -7.53 -5.06
N LYS A 28 -20.70 -8.45 -6.01
CA LYS A 28 -21.31 -8.16 -7.32
C LYS A 28 -22.72 -7.60 -7.19
N ASN A 29 -23.54 -8.18 -6.32
CA ASN A 29 -24.91 -7.70 -6.09
C ASN A 29 -24.90 -6.28 -5.53
N LEU A 30 -24.08 -5.99 -4.51
CA LEU A 30 -23.96 -4.66 -3.91
C LEU A 30 -23.53 -3.61 -4.95
N ILE A 31 -22.54 -3.94 -5.80
CA ILE A 31 -22.12 -3.09 -6.91
C ILE A 31 -23.29 -2.83 -7.88
N SER A 32 -24.01 -3.88 -8.27
CA SER A 32 -25.15 -3.76 -9.21
C SER A 32 -26.32 -2.96 -8.64
N GLU A 33 -26.50 -2.95 -7.32
CA GLU A 33 -27.51 -2.16 -6.61
C GLU A 33 -27.10 -0.70 -6.40
N GLY A 34 -25.90 -0.31 -6.85
CA GLY A 34 -25.40 1.07 -6.79
C GLY A 34 -24.71 1.42 -5.49
N ALA A 35 -24.16 0.44 -4.76
CA ALA A 35 -23.26 0.73 -3.65
C ALA A 35 -22.06 1.56 -4.16
N ASP A 36 -21.72 2.64 -3.44
CA ASP A 36 -20.56 3.45 -3.76
C ASP A 36 -19.28 2.64 -3.47
N ILE A 37 -18.61 2.24 -4.55
CA ILE A 37 -17.40 1.42 -4.59
C ILE A 37 -16.23 2.05 -3.81
N ASN A 38 -16.20 3.38 -3.68
CA ASN A 38 -15.12 4.14 -3.07
C ASN A 38 -15.44 4.60 -1.65
N THR A 39 -16.51 4.06 -1.05
CA THR A 39 -16.81 4.32 0.35
C THR A 39 -15.65 3.84 1.21
N ALA A 40 -15.05 4.77 1.96
CA ALA A 40 -14.02 4.45 2.94
C ALA A 40 -14.68 3.82 4.18
N LEU A 41 -14.24 2.61 4.54
CA LEU A 41 -14.49 2.01 5.83
C LEU A 41 -13.72 2.80 6.88
N ILE A 42 -14.44 3.42 7.81
CA ILE A 42 -13.88 4.15 8.94
C ILE A 42 -14.20 3.36 10.22
N GLU A 43 -13.18 2.92 10.93
CA GLU A 43 -13.32 2.36 12.28
C GLU A 43 -12.62 3.29 13.28
N GLU A 44 -13.40 3.86 14.19
CA GLU A 44 -12.91 4.65 15.32
C GLU A 44 -12.94 3.77 16.57
N GLY A 45 -11.80 3.66 17.26
CA GLY A 45 -11.68 2.92 18.51
C GLY A 45 -11.98 3.82 19.70
N GLU A 46 -13.10 3.60 20.38
CA GLU A 46 -13.30 4.08 21.76
C GLU A 46 -12.77 3.00 22.72
N ASP A 47 -11.57 3.22 23.28
CA ASP A 47 -11.02 2.48 24.43
C ASP A 47 -10.51 1.03 24.16
N PHE A 48 -9.26 0.91 23.71
CA PHE A 48 -8.45 -0.31 23.85
C PHE A 48 -7.21 -0.01 24.68
N THR A 49 -7.20 -0.49 25.91
CA THR A 49 -6.10 -0.36 26.87
C THR A 49 -4.76 -0.83 26.29
N GLN A 50 -3.76 0.05 26.36
CA GLN A 50 -2.29 -0.12 26.16
C GLN A 50 -1.70 -0.22 24.75
N TYR A 51 -2.50 -0.35 23.68
CA TYR A 51 -2.01 -0.30 22.29
C TYR A 51 -2.95 0.56 21.43
N GLU A 52 -2.72 1.87 21.48
CA GLU A 52 -3.64 2.90 20.99
C GLU A 52 -3.62 3.03 19.45
N LEU A 53 -4.57 2.39 18.76
CA LEU A 53 -4.94 2.70 17.37
C LEU A 53 -6.14 3.66 17.42
N TYR A 54 -6.01 4.90 16.94
CA TYR A 54 -7.04 5.94 17.06
C TYR A 54 -7.87 6.17 15.79
N SER A 55 -7.46 5.69 14.63
CA SER A 55 -8.32 5.69 13.44
C SER A 55 -7.84 4.68 12.41
N TYR A 56 -8.80 3.99 11.79
CA TYR A 56 -8.58 3.10 10.65
C TYR A 56 -9.46 3.57 9.50
N VAL A 57 -8.84 3.91 8.37
CA VAL A 57 -9.54 4.24 7.12
C VAL A 57 -9.05 3.29 6.04
N SER A 58 -9.95 2.63 5.32
CA SER A 58 -9.59 1.70 4.25
C SER A 58 -10.68 1.58 3.19
N SER A 59 -10.31 1.29 1.95
CA SER A 59 -11.25 1.04 0.85
C SER A 59 -11.52 -0.45 0.66
N ALA A 60 -12.61 -0.80 -0.03
CA ALA A 60 -12.86 -2.20 -0.42
C ALA A 60 -11.70 -2.77 -1.26
N LEU A 61 -11.10 -1.95 -2.13
CA LEU A 61 -9.92 -2.33 -2.91
C LEU A 61 -8.74 -2.67 -2.00
N MET A 62 -8.43 -1.81 -1.03
CA MET A 62 -7.34 -2.05 -0.09
C MET A 62 -7.56 -3.34 0.72
N GLU A 63 -8.77 -3.60 1.21
CA GLU A 63 -9.05 -4.86 1.91
C GLU A 63 -8.84 -6.08 1.01
N ALA A 64 -9.17 -5.99 -0.29
CA ALA A 64 -8.95 -7.08 -1.24
C ALA A 64 -7.47 -7.33 -1.50
N VAL A 65 -6.68 -6.25 -1.59
CA VAL A 65 -5.21 -6.32 -1.72
C VAL A 65 -4.59 -6.94 -0.46
N LYS A 66 -4.96 -6.49 0.74
CA LYS A 66 -4.51 -7.07 2.01
C LYS A 66 -4.87 -8.54 2.14
N ALA A 67 -6.05 -8.94 1.64
CA ALA A 67 -6.48 -10.33 1.61
C ALA A 67 -5.80 -11.16 0.50
N SER A 68 -4.97 -10.54 -0.35
CA SER A 68 -4.31 -11.17 -1.51
C SER A 68 -5.28 -11.87 -2.45
N ASN A 69 -6.46 -11.28 -2.67
CA ASN A 69 -7.52 -11.86 -3.51
C ASN A 69 -7.62 -11.13 -4.86
N ALA A 70 -6.85 -11.61 -5.85
CA ALA A 70 -6.78 -11.02 -7.19
C ALA A 70 -8.12 -10.99 -7.93
N ASP A 71 -9.00 -11.97 -7.72
CA ASP A 71 -10.35 -12.00 -8.31
C ASP A 71 -11.18 -10.82 -7.82
N ILE A 72 -11.19 -10.57 -6.51
CA ILE A 72 -11.92 -9.43 -5.93
C ILE A 72 -11.28 -8.11 -6.36
N VAL A 73 -9.94 -8.01 -6.36
CA VAL A 73 -9.24 -6.81 -6.86
C VAL A 73 -9.67 -6.49 -8.29
N THR A 74 -9.71 -7.50 -9.17
CA THR A 74 -10.17 -7.34 -10.56
C THR A 74 -11.61 -6.84 -10.62
N ILE A 75 -12.53 -7.46 -9.87
CA ILE A 75 -13.95 -7.05 -9.84
C ILE A 75 -14.10 -5.60 -9.39
N LEU A 76 -13.38 -5.19 -8.34
CA LEU A 76 -13.49 -3.85 -7.79
C LEU A 76 -12.91 -2.79 -8.76
N LEU A 77 -11.76 -3.07 -9.37
CA LEU A 77 -11.15 -2.18 -10.37
C LEU A 77 -12.02 -2.06 -11.64
N ASP A 78 -12.60 -3.17 -12.11
CA ASP A 78 -13.54 -3.16 -13.24
C ASP A 78 -14.82 -2.36 -12.94
N ALA A 79 -15.21 -2.27 -11.66
CA ALA A 79 -16.32 -1.47 -11.19
C ALA A 79 -15.97 0.02 -10.93
N GLY A 80 -14.72 0.43 -11.18
CA GLY A 80 -14.28 1.81 -11.01
C GLY A 80 -13.83 2.18 -9.59
N ALA A 81 -13.36 1.20 -8.81
CA ALA A 81 -12.63 1.49 -7.58
C ALA A 81 -11.44 2.41 -7.87
N ASP A 82 -11.24 3.40 -7.00
CA ASP A 82 -10.08 4.27 -7.03
C ASP A 82 -8.82 3.45 -6.71
N ILE A 83 -7.96 3.32 -7.73
CA ILE A 83 -6.78 2.46 -7.71
C ILE A 83 -5.73 2.90 -6.69
N ASP A 84 -5.72 4.19 -6.36
CA ASP A 84 -4.76 4.80 -5.42
C ASP A 84 -5.42 5.12 -4.07
N ALA A 85 -6.62 4.59 -3.81
CA ALA A 85 -7.35 4.79 -2.55
C ALA A 85 -6.52 4.32 -1.35
N ARG A 86 -5.96 5.28 -0.62
CA ARG A 86 -5.01 5.02 0.46
C ARG A 86 -5.74 4.53 1.72
N MET A 87 -5.15 3.55 2.41
CA MET A 87 -5.50 3.33 3.81
C MET A 87 -4.77 4.31 4.71
N ILE A 88 -5.38 4.61 5.85
CA ILE A 88 -4.80 5.44 6.91
C ILE A 88 -4.91 4.68 8.21
N LEU A 89 -3.78 4.55 8.91
CA LEU A 89 -3.71 4.08 10.29
C LEU A 89 -3.24 5.25 11.14
N GLY A 90 -4.06 5.73 12.05
CA GLY A 90 -3.68 6.80 12.99
C GLY A 90 -3.56 6.29 14.42
N GLY A 91 -2.61 6.82 15.18
CA GLY A 91 -2.38 6.53 16.60
C GLY A 91 -1.60 7.66 17.29
N PRO A 92 -1.35 7.58 18.60
CA PRO A 92 -0.63 8.61 19.36
C PRO A 92 0.83 8.72 18.95
N GLY A 93 1.38 7.63 18.43
CA GLY A 93 2.72 7.57 17.85
C GLY A 93 2.79 8.05 16.41
N GLY A 94 1.68 8.42 15.78
CA GLY A 94 1.66 8.97 14.43
C GLY A 94 0.61 8.38 13.50
N SER A 95 0.66 8.78 12.24
CA SER A 95 -0.19 8.22 11.19
C SER A 95 0.64 7.64 10.04
N LEU A 96 0.22 6.48 9.56
CA LEU A 96 0.73 5.78 8.39
C LEU A 96 -0.33 5.84 7.29
N SER A 97 0.10 6.10 6.05
CA SER A 97 -0.79 6.00 4.88
C SER A 97 -0.17 5.12 3.80
N ARG A 98 -0.90 4.11 3.31
CA ARG A 98 -0.41 3.18 2.27
C ARG A 98 -1.29 3.21 1.03
N SER A 99 -0.68 3.22 -0.17
CA SER A 99 -1.42 2.97 -1.42
C SER A 99 -1.62 1.46 -1.62
N PRO A 100 -2.63 1.04 -2.40
CA PRO A 100 -2.82 -0.38 -2.73
C PRO A 100 -1.57 -1.01 -3.35
N LEU A 101 -0.86 -0.30 -4.24
CA LEU A 101 0.36 -0.81 -4.87
C LEU A 101 1.47 -1.06 -3.86
N ILE A 102 1.72 -0.13 -2.93
CA ILE A 102 2.78 -0.32 -1.93
C ILE A 102 2.45 -1.48 -1.00
N GLN A 103 1.18 -1.64 -0.61
CA GLN A 103 0.74 -2.79 0.20
C GLN A 103 0.97 -4.12 -0.55
N ALA A 104 0.69 -4.18 -1.85
CA ALA A 104 0.94 -5.37 -2.67
C ALA A 104 2.44 -5.67 -2.78
N VAL A 105 3.25 -4.64 -3.02
CA VAL A 105 4.72 -4.72 -3.11
C VAL A 105 5.35 -5.21 -1.82
N GLU A 106 4.98 -4.61 -0.68
CA GLU A 106 5.49 -5.01 0.65
C GLU A 106 5.13 -6.47 0.98
N SER A 107 3.94 -6.92 0.58
CA SER A 107 3.52 -8.32 0.75
C SER A 107 4.22 -9.30 -0.21
N GLY A 108 4.96 -8.79 -1.21
CA GLY A 108 5.58 -9.58 -2.26
C GLY A 108 4.59 -10.20 -3.25
N ASN A 109 3.35 -9.70 -3.31
CA ASN A 109 2.32 -10.25 -4.19
C ASN A 109 2.48 -9.75 -5.62
N ILE A 110 3.21 -10.53 -6.43
CA ILE A 110 3.52 -10.22 -7.83
C ILE A 110 2.25 -10.06 -8.67
N GLU A 111 1.31 -11.00 -8.57
CA GLU A 111 0.08 -11.00 -9.38
C GLU A 111 -0.76 -9.74 -9.17
N ILE A 112 -0.99 -9.35 -7.91
CA ILE A 112 -1.76 -8.13 -7.60
C ILE A 112 -0.96 -6.87 -7.96
N SER A 113 0.36 -6.88 -7.78
CA SER A 113 1.19 -5.73 -8.15
C SER A 113 1.16 -5.50 -9.66
N GLU A 114 1.37 -6.54 -10.47
CA GLU A 114 1.25 -6.48 -11.94
C GLU A 114 -0.16 -6.03 -12.36
N LEU A 115 -1.21 -6.54 -11.70
CA LEU A 115 -2.58 -6.11 -11.95
C LEU A 115 -2.74 -4.61 -11.69
N LEU A 116 -2.37 -4.11 -10.52
CA LEU A 116 -2.47 -2.68 -10.18
C LEU A 116 -1.66 -1.80 -11.15
N ILE A 117 -0.42 -2.19 -11.44
CA ILE A 117 0.46 -1.50 -12.40
C ILE A 117 -0.20 -1.45 -13.79
N SER A 118 -0.72 -2.58 -14.29
CA SER A 118 -1.37 -2.65 -15.61
C SER A 118 -2.63 -1.79 -15.72
N ARG A 119 -3.25 -1.48 -14.58
CA ARG A 119 -4.44 -0.62 -14.46
C ARG A 119 -4.08 0.85 -14.18
N GLY A 120 -2.80 1.20 -14.15
CA GLY A 120 -2.32 2.57 -14.04
C GLY A 120 -2.19 3.09 -12.62
N ALA A 121 -1.90 2.22 -11.65
CA ALA A 121 -1.57 2.63 -10.29
C ALA A 121 -0.34 3.57 -10.29
N ASP A 122 -0.33 4.54 -9.38
CA ASP A 122 0.76 5.51 -9.28
C ASP A 122 2.05 4.83 -8.74
N LEU A 123 3.04 4.73 -9.63
CA LEU A 123 4.35 4.12 -9.36
C LEU A 123 5.22 4.97 -8.42
N GLU A 124 4.94 6.27 -8.32
CA GLU A 124 5.66 7.20 -7.44
C GLU A 124 4.84 7.57 -6.21
N SER A 125 3.78 6.80 -5.93
CA SER A 125 2.94 7.04 -4.77
C SER A 125 3.80 6.96 -3.50
N THR A 126 3.86 8.07 -2.75
CA THR A 126 4.70 8.12 -1.55
C THR A 126 3.88 7.82 -0.31
N GLU A 127 4.25 6.81 0.48
CA GLU A 127 3.72 6.74 1.85
C GLU A 127 4.28 7.87 2.70
N MET A 128 3.48 8.30 3.67
CA MET A 128 3.94 9.23 4.69
C MET A 128 3.67 8.59 6.05
N ASN A 129 4.72 8.52 6.86
CA ASN A 129 4.60 8.28 8.29
C ASN A 129 4.83 9.61 9.03
N PHE A 130 3.88 10.00 9.87
CA PHE A 130 3.96 11.20 10.70
C PHE A 130 3.82 10.84 12.19
N GLY A 131 4.91 10.59 12.91
CA GLY A 131 4.93 10.60 14.39
C GLY A 131 6.01 9.72 15.04
N GLY A 132 6.24 9.93 16.34
CA GLY A 132 7.16 9.10 17.15
C GLY A 132 8.62 9.57 17.22
N GLY A 133 8.96 10.73 16.66
CA GLY A 133 10.32 11.28 16.67
C GLY A 133 11.23 10.83 15.52
N THR A 134 10.75 9.98 14.62
CA THR A 134 11.52 9.38 13.50
C THR A 134 11.21 10.00 12.13
N GLY A 135 10.95 11.31 12.11
CA GLY A 135 10.83 12.12 10.89
C GLY A 135 9.69 11.72 9.94
N LYS A 136 9.50 12.51 8.88
CA LYS A 136 8.63 12.16 7.75
C LYS A 136 9.37 11.10 6.93
N GLN A 137 8.87 9.86 6.94
CA GLN A 137 9.37 8.84 6.01
C GLN A 137 8.61 8.98 4.70
N GLU A 138 9.36 8.94 3.62
CA GLU A 138 8.83 8.86 2.26
C GLU A 138 9.28 7.50 1.74
N ILE A 139 8.38 6.73 1.14
CA ILE A 139 8.74 5.50 0.43
C ILE A 139 7.90 5.39 -0.83
N THR A 140 8.53 4.97 -1.93
CA THR A 140 7.89 4.60 -3.19
C THR A 140 7.79 3.07 -3.30
N PRO A 141 6.89 2.52 -4.13
CA PRO A 141 6.88 1.10 -4.50
C PRO A 141 8.27 0.54 -4.79
N LEU A 142 9.08 1.24 -5.59
CA LEU A 142 10.44 0.79 -5.94
C LEU A 142 11.36 0.72 -4.72
N SER A 143 11.36 1.76 -3.87
CA SER A 143 12.17 1.75 -2.65
C SER A 143 11.77 0.61 -1.71
N VAL A 144 10.47 0.29 -1.60
CA VAL A 144 10.00 -0.85 -0.80
C VAL A 144 10.51 -2.16 -1.39
N ALA A 145 10.37 -2.37 -2.69
CA ALA A 145 10.85 -3.59 -3.37
C ALA A 145 12.36 -3.82 -3.17
N VAL A 146 13.16 -2.74 -3.19
CA VAL A 146 14.59 -2.79 -2.88
C VAL A 146 14.83 -3.17 -1.42
N THR A 147 14.13 -2.55 -0.46
CA THR A 147 14.32 -2.81 0.97
C THR A 147 13.96 -4.25 1.38
N VAL A 148 13.05 -4.90 0.65
CA VAL A 148 12.71 -6.31 0.88
C VAL A 148 13.53 -7.29 0.02
N ASP A 149 14.54 -6.79 -0.72
CA ASP A 149 15.36 -7.54 -1.68
C ASP A 149 14.55 -8.36 -2.70
N ASN A 150 13.39 -7.83 -3.13
CA ASN A 150 12.54 -8.50 -4.12
C ASN A 150 12.90 -8.06 -5.54
N ARG A 151 13.94 -8.70 -6.09
CA ARG A 151 14.48 -8.39 -7.43
C ARG A 151 13.45 -8.50 -8.54
N GLN A 152 12.59 -9.52 -8.49
CA GLN A 152 11.53 -9.69 -9.49
C GLN A 152 10.56 -8.49 -9.46
N MET A 153 10.17 -8.04 -8.26
CA MET A 153 9.30 -6.87 -8.13
C MET A 153 9.99 -5.58 -8.60
N VAL A 154 11.29 -5.44 -8.33
CA VAL A 154 12.10 -4.31 -8.83
C VAL A 154 12.09 -4.28 -10.35
N GLU A 155 12.36 -5.40 -11.02
CA GLU A 155 12.31 -5.48 -12.48
C GLU A 155 10.92 -5.14 -13.05
N ILE A 156 9.85 -5.59 -12.39
CA ILE A 156 8.46 -5.29 -12.78
C ILE A 156 8.19 -3.78 -12.70
N LEU A 157 8.54 -3.15 -11.58
CA LEU A 157 8.31 -1.72 -11.36
C LEU A 157 9.14 -0.85 -12.32
N LEU A 158 10.40 -1.20 -12.53
CA LEU A 158 11.29 -0.49 -13.46
C LEU A 158 10.84 -0.66 -14.91
N SER A 159 10.43 -1.88 -15.30
CA SER A 159 9.87 -2.14 -16.63
C SER A 159 8.57 -1.37 -16.89
N ALA A 160 7.81 -1.09 -15.83
CA ALA A 160 6.60 -0.26 -15.88
C ALA A 160 6.90 1.25 -15.93
N GLY A 161 8.16 1.66 -15.76
CA GLY A 161 8.60 3.05 -15.85
C GLY A 161 8.68 3.79 -14.52
N ALA A 162 8.79 3.07 -13.39
CA ALA A 162 9.09 3.70 -12.11
C ALA A 162 10.44 4.46 -12.18
N ASP A 163 10.52 5.61 -11.53
CA ASP A 163 11.74 6.42 -11.50
C ASP A 163 12.83 5.74 -10.65
N VAL A 164 13.80 5.15 -11.35
CA VAL A 164 14.96 4.46 -10.76
C VAL A 164 15.81 5.36 -9.85
N ASN A 165 15.66 6.68 -9.96
CA ASN A 165 16.40 7.67 -9.20
C ASN A 165 15.53 8.47 -8.20
N HIS A 166 14.27 8.07 -7.96
CA HIS A 166 13.42 8.75 -6.97
C HIS A 166 14.01 8.59 -5.57
N ALA A 167 14.63 9.66 -5.07
CA ALA A 167 15.28 9.65 -3.77
C ALA A 167 14.26 9.81 -2.65
N VAL A 168 14.32 8.92 -1.65
CA VAL A 168 13.35 8.88 -0.56
C VAL A 168 14.01 9.07 0.81
N ASN A 169 13.26 9.62 1.76
CA ASN A 169 13.71 9.74 3.15
C ASN A 169 13.42 8.43 3.90
N TYR A 170 14.38 7.51 3.91
CA TYR A 170 14.26 6.20 4.55
C TYR A 170 15.03 6.16 5.88
N GLN A 171 14.36 6.50 7.00
CA GLN A 171 15.03 6.64 8.31
C GLN A 171 15.38 5.32 9.03
N GLN A 172 15.10 4.13 8.46
CA GLN A 172 15.47 2.88 9.13
C GLN A 172 17.00 2.62 9.10
N ILE A 173 17.76 3.42 8.34
CA ILE A 173 19.22 3.32 8.22
C ILE A 173 19.83 4.64 8.76
N GLN A 174 20.84 4.53 9.63
CA GLN A 174 21.27 5.58 10.59
C GLN A 174 21.70 6.93 9.98
N ASP A 175 21.42 8.02 10.72
CA ASP A 175 22.08 9.36 10.75
C ASP A 175 22.29 10.13 9.42
N THR A 176 21.89 9.57 8.29
CA THR A 176 21.93 10.24 6.99
C THR A 176 20.74 11.21 6.89
N LYS A 177 21.02 12.50 7.09
CA LYS A 177 20.03 13.58 6.88
C LYS A 177 19.67 13.80 5.39
N LYS A 178 20.03 12.87 4.50
CA LYS A 178 19.87 13.00 3.05
C LYS A 178 18.90 11.92 2.54
N PRO A 179 17.99 12.26 1.62
CA PRO A 179 17.25 11.26 0.84
C PRO A 179 18.22 10.33 0.10
N GLY A 180 17.93 9.03 0.06
CA GLY A 180 18.71 8.03 -0.68
C GLY A 180 17.96 7.56 -1.93
N THR A 181 18.66 7.42 -3.05
CA THR A 181 18.12 6.77 -4.25
C THR A 181 17.99 5.26 -4.03
N PRO A 182 17.23 4.53 -4.86
CA PRO A 182 17.21 3.07 -4.84
C PRO A 182 18.61 2.43 -4.83
N VAL A 183 19.57 2.99 -5.57
CA VAL A 183 20.97 2.51 -5.58
C VAL A 183 21.66 2.77 -4.24
N ASP A 184 21.44 3.93 -3.62
CA ASP A 184 21.99 4.21 -2.29
C ASP A 184 21.44 3.22 -1.25
N ILE A 185 20.13 2.94 -1.29
CA ILE A 185 19.48 1.98 -0.39
C ILE A 185 20.09 0.59 -0.56
N ALA A 186 20.22 0.11 -1.81
CA ALA A 186 20.81 -1.20 -2.10
C ALA A 186 22.28 -1.29 -1.61
N ALA A 187 23.07 -0.23 -1.84
CA ALA A 187 24.46 -0.16 -1.41
C ALA A 187 24.62 -0.15 0.12
N GLU A 188 23.79 0.62 0.83
CA GLU A 188 23.78 0.67 2.29
C GLU A 188 23.40 -0.68 2.91
N MET A 189 22.52 -1.44 2.23
CA MET A 189 22.11 -2.79 2.65
C MET A 189 23.07 -3.90 2.17
N GLY A 190 24.08 -3.57 1.34
CA GLY A 190 25.04 -4.53 0.78
C GLY A 190 24.45 -5.47 -0.27
N LEU A 191 23.39 -5.05 -0.97
CA LEU A 191 22.67 -5.83 -1.97
C LEU A 191 23.30 -5.68 -3.36
N THR A 192 24.47 -6.28 -3.58
CA THR A 192 25.25 -6.10 -4.83
C THR A 192 24.48 -6.45 -6.10
N GLU A 193 23.74 -7.57 -6.12
CA GLU A 193 22.95 -7.96 -7.29
C GLU A 193 21.77 -6.98 -7.54
N MET A 194 21.21 -6.40 -6.49
CA MET A 194 20.17 -5.38 -6.60
C MET A 194 20.73 -4.08 -7.16
N GLU A 195 21.92 -3.67 -6.71
CA GLU A 195 22.62 -2.51 -7.28
C GLU A 195 22.86 -2.69 -8.78
N ASP A 196 23.31 -3.88 -9.19
CA ASP A 196 23.55 -4.18 -10.61
C ASP A 196 22.27 -4.01 -11.43
N ILE A 197 21.15 -4.59 -10.98
CA ILE A 197 19.83 -4.42 -11.63
C ILE A 197 19.47 -2.94 -11.72
N LEU A 198 19.53 -2.20 -10.61
CA LEU A 198 19.17 -0.78 -10.61
C LEU A 198 20.04 0.03 -11.58
N ARG A 199 21.35 -0.25 -11.65
CA ARG A 199 22.29 0.40 -12.57
C ARG A 199 22.02 0.05 -14.04
N GLU A 200 21.60 -1.17 -14.33
CA GLU A 200 21.18 -1.57 -15.69
C GLU A 200 20.01 -0.73 -16.20
N TYR A 201 19.11 -0.31 -15.30
CA TYR A 201 18.00 0.60 -15.59
C TYR A 201 18.36 2.09 -15.48
N GLY A 202 19.64 2.43 -15.29
CA GLY A 202 20.12 3.82 -15.20
C GLY A 202 20.06 4.42 -13.79
N GLY A 203 20.00 3.58 -12.76
CA GLY A 203 20.10 3.99 -11.37
C GLY A 203 21.48 4.54 -11.02
N GLU A 204 21.48 5.70 -10.37
CA GLU A 204 22.67 6.40 -9.92
C GLU A 204 22.59 6.67 -8.40
N PRO A 205 23.73 6.69 -7.69
CA PRO A 205 23.75 7.15 -6.30
C PRO A 205 23.37 8.64 -6.21
N GLY A 206 22.78 9.06 -5.10
CA GLY A 206 22.44 10.45 -4.83
C GLY A 206 23.67 11.37 -4.71
N ASN A 207 23.49 12.66 -5.01
CA ASN A 207 24.54 13.69 -4.92
C ASN A 207 24.76 14.29 -3.50
#